data_AF-L9YZP3-F1
#
_entry.id   AF-L9YZP3-F1
#
_cell.length_a   1.000
_cell.length_b   1.000
_cell.length_c   1.000
_cell.angle_alpha   90.00
_cell.angle_beta   90.00
_cell.angle_gamma   90.00
#
_symmetry.space_group_name_H-M   'P 1'
#
loop_
_entity.id
_entity.type
_entity.pdbx_description
1 polymer ?
#
loop_
_entity_poly.entity_id
_entity_poly.type
_entity_poly.pdbx_seq_one_letter_code
_entity_poly.pdbx_strand_id
1 'polypeptide(L)'
;MNRRAVQLVLVAALVAVAGCAGGMGGEPQNNPTDESSTIDADGSTGTAAFYVSDEPNAIDEFEHLNVTITKVGFKKTGDGSDGDSNGTDGDAGNESPNETADGDETDEKSEADGKTDDGAADERWIEYDVDNRTVDLTELQGANASMIDEFELPAGDYETVFIYVSDTEGVLTDGSTTRVKLPSNKLQLHTDFTVGTDERVDFVYDIAPHKAGKSGKYILKPVLSESGTGDDVEIRDIDADEDEPRGNGGNGGNGDDGGNGGAETGASDANAADD
;
A
#
# COMPACT_ATOMS: atom_id res chain seq x y z
N MET A 1 -43.16 -23.42 23.22
CA MET A 1 -43.54 -23.01 21.85
C MET A 1 -44.06 -21.58 21.91
N ASN A 2 -43.63 -20.70 21.01
CA ASN A 2 -44.39 -19.57 20.44
C ASN A 2 -43.51 -18.89 19.38
N ARG A 3 -43.59 -19.38 18.14
CA ARG A 3 -42.95 -18.76 16.97
C ARG A 3 -43.87 -17.64 16.50
N ARG A 4 -43.42 -16.38 16.54
CA ARG A 4 -44.09 -15.29 15.84
C ARG A 4 -43.48 -15.18 14.45
N ALA A 5 -44.28 -15.56 13.45
CA ALA A 5 -43.99 -15.31 12.05
C ALA A 5 -44.23 -13.81 11.77
N VAL A 6 -43.26 -13.14 11.16
CA VAL A 6 -43.45 -11.82 10.56
C VAL A 6 -43.20 -11.97 9.07
N GLN A 7 -44.24 -11.72 8.28
CA GLN A 7 -44.23 -11.72 6.83
C GLN A 7 -44.11 -10.29 6.30
N LEU A 8 -43.33 -10.15 5.21
CA LEU A 8 -43.47 -9.23 4.06
C LEU A 8 -43.32 -7.72 4.36
N VAL A 9 -42.64 -6.92 3.53
CA VAL A 9 -43.06 -6.53 2.17
C VAL A 9 -41.84 -6.05 1.36
N LEU A 10 -41.77 -6.42 0.07
CA LEU A 10 -40.68 -6.17 -0.86
C LEU A 10 -41.06 -5.07 -1.87
N VAL A 11 -40.81 -3.80 -1.55
CA VAL A 11 -41.12 -2.67 -2.44
C VAL A 11 -40.02 -2.54 -3.50
N ALA A 12 -40.27 -3.02 -4.71
CA ALA A 12 -39.44 -2.76 -5.89
C ALA A 12 -39.89 -1.44 -6.55
N ALA A 13 -39.03 -0.41 -6.51
CA ALA A 13 -39.22 0.85 -7.23
C ALA A 13 -38.39 0.84 -8.52
N LEU A 14 -39.09 0.87 -9.67
CA LEU A 14 -38.53 0.84 -11.02
C LEU A 14 -38.34 2.26 -11.55
N VAL A 15 -37.15 2.86 -11.35
CA VAL A 15 -36.84 4.19 -11.88
C VAL A 15 -36.44 4.06 -13.36
N ALA A 16 -37.30 4.56 -14.25
CA ALA A 16 -36.97 4.74 -15.67
C ALA A 16 -36.38 6.15 -15.87
N VAL A 17 -35.10 6.24 -16.22
CA VAL A 17 -34.45 7.49 -16.63
C VAL A 17 -34.51 7.59 -18.14
N ALA A 18 -35.28 8.56 -18.64
CA ALA A 18 -35.24 8.99 -20.03
C ALA A 18 -34.15 10.07 -20.18
N GLY A 19 -33.00 9.71 -20.78
CA GLY A 19 -31.92 10.62 -21.12
C GLY A 19 -32.14 11.25 -22.50
N CYS A 20 -32.17 12.59 -22.53
CA CYS A 20 -32.34 13.40 -23.74
C CYS A 20 -31.07 13.37 -24.62
N ALA A 21 -31.25 13.09 -25.90
CA ALA A 21 -30.23 13.30 -26.93
C ALA A 21 -30.09 14.80 -27.26
N GLY A 22 -28.87 15.32 -27.20
CA GLY A 22 -28.55 16.67 -27.65
C GLY A 22 -27.06 16.80 -27.95
N GLY A 23 -26.73 17.48 -29.05
CA GLY A 23 -25.38 17.99 -29.31
C GLY A 23 -24.74 17.52 -30.61
N MET A 24 -25.15 18.11 -31.73
CA MET A 24 -24.51 17.96 -33.04
C MET A 24 -23.21 18.76 -33.06
N GLY A 25 -22.10 18.09 -33.38
CA GLY A 25 -20.73 18.55 -33.21
C GLY A 25 -20.26 19.68 -34.14
N GLY A 26 -19.31 20.46 -33.62
CA GLY A 26 -18.40 21.29 -34.39
C GLY A 26 -17.01 20.64 -34.45
N GLU A 27 -16.41 20.64 -35.63
CA GLU A 27 -15.01 20.26 -35.87
C GLU A 27 -14.06 21.30 -35.23
N PRO A 28 -12.87 20.89 -34.77
CA PRO A 28 -11.68 21.22 -35.57
C PRO A 28 -10.53 20.19 -35.54
N GLN A 29 -10.03 19.90 -36.73
CA GLN A 29 -8.62 19.98 -37.17
C GLN A 29 -7.45 19.68 -36.19
N ASN A 30 -6.88 18.49 -36.37
CA ASN A 30 -5.45 18.09 -36.46
C ASN A 30 -4.39 18.75 -35.54
N ASN A 31 -3.82 17.95 -34.63
CA ASN A 31 -2.37 17.88 -34.38
C ASN A 31 -1.99 16.47 -33.87
N PRO A 32 -1.00 15.76 -34.43
CA PRO A 32 -0.59 14.45 -33.92
C PRO A 32 0.48 14.67 -32.86
N THR A 33 0.13 14.43 -31.60
CA THR A 33 1.12 14.26 -30.53
C THR A 33 1.06 12.81 -30.10
N ASP A 34 2.25 12.22 -30.05
CA ASP A 34 2.58 10.85 -29.67
C ASP A 34 2.06 10.56 -28.25
N GLU A 35 0.96 9.80 -28.13
CA GLU A 35 0.50 9.21 -26.88
C GLU A 35 0.17 7.74 -27.12
N SER A 36 1.11 6.88 -26.74
CA SER A 36 0.83 5.47 -26.48
C SER A 36 0.01 5.38 -25.20
N SER A 37 -1.29 5.55 -25.30
CA SER A 37 -2.24 5.26 -24.23
C SER A 37 -3.55 4.87 -24.89
N THR A 38 -3.70 3.58 -25.19
CA THR A 38 -5.03 3.00 -25.43
C THR A 38 -5.73 2.92 -24.07
N ILE A 39 -6.25 4.07 -23.62
CA ILE A 39 -7.19 4.18 -22.51
C ILE A 39 -8.46 3.46 -22.97
N ASP A 40 -8.89 2.45 -22.21
CA ASP A 40 -10.14 1.74 -22.48
C ASP A 40 -11.33 2.72 -22.55
N ALA A 41 -12.26 2.40 -23.43
CA ALA A 41 -13.30 3.28 -23.94
C ALA A 41 -14.40 3.65 -22.92
N ASP A 42 -14.04 4.50 -21.96
CA ASP A 42 -14.93 5.48 -21.34
C ASP A 42 -14.15 6.69 -20.77
N GLY A 43 -12.83 6.60 -20.61
CA GLY A 43 -11.99 7.69 -20.06
C GLY A 43 -12.24 7.97 -18.57
N SER A 44 -13.15 7.23 -17.95
CA SER A 44 -13.41 7.24 -16.52
C SER A 44 -12.22 6.70 -15.74
N THR A 45 -11.79 7.45 -14.72
CA THR A 45 -10.68 7.10 -13.82
C THR A 45 -11.14 7.10 -12.37
N GLY A 46 -10.38 6.44 -11.51
CA GLY A 46 -10.45 6.56 -10.06
C GLY A 46 -9.05 6.72 -9.47
N THR A 47 -8.95 6.79 -8.15
CA THR A 47 -7.69 6.97 -7.42
C THR A 47 -7.37 5.74 -6.60
N ALA A 48 -6.14 5.23 -6.68
CA ALA A 48 -5.61 4.22 -5.78
C ALA A 48 -4.55 4.85 -4.88
N ALA A 49 -4.84 4.95 -3.58
CA ALA A 49 -3.85 5.32 -2.57
C ALA A 49 -3.10 4.06 -2.15
N PHE A 50 -1.79 4.04 -2.37
CA PHE A 50 -0.97 2.85 -2.22
C PHE A 50 -0.12 2.92 -0.97
N TYR A 51 -0.28 1.93 -0.10
CA TYR A 51 0.42 1.83 1.17
C TYR A 51 1.28 0.56 1.20
N VAL A 52 2.32 0.60 2.01
CA VAL A 52 3.17 -0.55 2.30
C VAL A 52 3.13 -0.86 3.79
N SER A 53 3.01 -2.15 4.13
CA SER A 53 3.04 -2.70 5.49
C SER A 53 3.95 -3.94 5.56
N ASP A 54 4.13 -4.47 6.77
CA ASP A 54 4.85 -5.73 7.04
C ASP A 54 4.07 -6.64 8.02
N GLU A 55 3.95 -7.93 7.66
CA GLU A 55 3.52 -8.98 8.59
C GLU A 55 4.70 -9.44 9.46
N PRO A 56 4.48 -9.67 10.79
CA PRO A 56 5.50 -10.23 11.67
C PRO A 56 5.99 -11.61 11.18
N ASN A 57 7.13 -11.61 10.46
CA ASN A 57 7.83 -12.82 10.03
C ASN A 57 9.23 -12.90 10.65
N ALA A 58 10.28 -12.69 9.86
CA ALA A 58 11.64 -12.54 10.39
C ALA A 58 11.98 -11.09 10.75
N ILE A 59 11.00 -10.18 10.70
CA ILE A 59 11.19 -8.74 10.95
C ILE A 59 11.70 -8.46 12.37
N ASP A 60 11.30 -9.28 13.35
CA ASP A 60 11.75 -9.20 14.76
C ASP A 60 13.27 -9.35 14.95
N GLU A 61 13.98 -9.86 13.94
CA GLU A 61 15.43 -10.01 13.98
C GLU A 61 16.17 -8.76 13.50
N PHE A 62 15.44 -7.78 12.96
CA PHE A 62 15.95 -6.51 12.48
C PHE A 62 15.71 -5.42 13.52
N GLU A 63 16.73 -4.58 13.76
CA GLU A 63 16.54 -3.25 14.34
C GLU A 63 15.92 -2.30 13.31
N HIS A 64 16.40 -2.38 12.06
CA HIS A 64 15.91 -1.58 10.93
C HIS A 64 15.92 -2.42 9.66
N LEU A 65 14.91 -2.28 8.82
CA LEU A 65 14.87 -2.86 7.48
C LEU A 65 14.32 -1.82 6.50
N ASN A 66 15.24 -1.08 5.91
CA ASN A 66 14.92 -0.07 4.91
C ASN A 66 14.70 -0.72 3.55
N VAL A 67 13.62 -0.35 2.87
CA VAL A 67 13.28 -0.80 1.52
C VAL A 67 13.03 0.41 0.64
N THR A 68 13.75 0.51 -0.48
CA THR A 68 13.61 1.61 -1.45
C THR A 68 12.78 1.16 -2.64
N ILE A 69 11.58 1.73 -2.77
CA ILE A 69 10.62 1.45 -3.84
C ILE A 69 10.76 2.54 -4.91
N THR A 70 10.82 2.12 -6.17
CA THR A 70 11.09 3.01 -7.31
C THR A 70 9.89 3.16 -8.23
N LYS A 71 9.08 2.11 -8.35
CA LYS A 71 7.88 2.08 -9.18
C LYS A 71 6.82 1.18 -8.57
N VAL A 72 5.57 1.49 -8.87
CA VAL A 72 4.39 0.65 -8.62
C VAL A 72 3.71 0.40 -9.95
N GLY A 73 3.12 -0.78 -10.13
CA GLY A 73 2.26 -0.99 -11.28
C GLY A 73 1.15 -1.99 -11.08
N PHE A 74 0.18 -1.88 -11.98
CA PHE A 74 -1.14 -2.48 -11.87
C PHE A 74 -1.50 -3.18 -13.17
N LYS A 75 -2.06 -4.38 -13.06
CA LYS A 75 -2.54 -5.17 -14.21
C LYS A 75 -4.04 -5.21 -14.23
N LYS A 76 -4.65 -4.68 -15.29
CA LYS A 76 -6.09 -4.78 -15.48
C LYS A 76 -6.47 -6.20 -15.87
N THR A 77 -7.50 -6.75 -15.23
CA THR A 77 -8.10 -8.05 -15.57
C THR A 77 -8.52 -8.07 -17.03
N GLY A 78 -8.29 -9.18 -17.71
CA GLY A 78 -8.67 -9.31 -19.11
C GLY A 78 -10.13 -9.60 -19.31
N ASP A 79 -10.77 -8.82 -20.19
CA ASP A 79 -11.99 -9.24 -20.89
C ASP A 79 -11.66 -10.37 -21.89
N GLY A 80 -11.30 -11.54 -21.35
CA GLY A 80 -11.27 -12.85 -22.01
C GLY A 80 -10.43 -12.99 -23.29
N SER A 81 -9.25 -13.58 -23.15
CA SER A 81 -8.87 -14.69 -24.02
C SER A 81 -7.84 -15.56 -23.31
N ASP A 82 -8.24 -16.79 -23.01
CA ASP A 82 -7.44 -17.82 -22.35
C ASP A 82 -6.04 -17.95 -22.97
N GLY A 83 -5.03 -17.57 -22.20
CA GLY A 83 -3.63 -17.91 -22.41
C GLY A 83 -3.10 -18.55 -21.14
N ASP A 84 -3.72 -19.67 -20.74
CA ASP A 84 -3.27 -20.53 -19.64
C ASP A 84 -1.82 -20.98 -19.88
N SER A 85 -0.88 -20.13 -19.46
CA SER A 85 0.46 -20.56 -19.14
C SER A 85 0.41 -20.99 -17.69
N ASN A 86 0.03 -22.26 -17.50
CA ASN A 86 0.14 -22.97 -16.23
C ASN A 86 1.62 -23.04 -15.81
N GLY A 87 2.14 -21.94 -15.24
CA GLY A 87 3.41 -21.86 -14.54
C GLY A 87 3.27 -22.38 -13.12
N THR A 88 2.91 -23.66 -12.98
CA THR A 88 3.03 -24.35 -11.69
C THR A 88 4.50 -24.75 -11.48
N ASP A 89 5.35 -23.81 -11.05
CA ASP A 89 6.67 -24.17 -10.50
C ASP A 89 6.53 -24.49 -9.00
N GLY A 90 5.77 -25.56 -8.75
CA GLY A 90 5.85 -26.33 -7.52
C GLY A 90 6.80 -27.51 -7.73
N ASP A 91 8.12 -27.27 -7.77
CA ASP A 91 9.10 -28.37 -7.70
C ASP A 91 9.51 -28.60 -6.23
N ALA A 92 8.82 -29.57 -5.63
CA ALA A 92 9.29 -30.27 -4.44
C ALA A 92 10.23 -31.40 -4.87
N GLY A 93 11.47 -31.06 -5.21
CA GLY A 93 12.55 -31.99 -5.53
C GLY A 93 13.58 -32.10 -4.42
N ASN A 94 13.23 -32.77 -3.31
CA ASN A 94 14.22 -33.25 -2.34
C ASN A 94 14.96 -34.45 -2.92
N GLU A 95 16.25 -34.29 -3.28
CA GLU A 95 17.34 -35.26 -3.00
C GLU A 95 18.71 -34.52 -3.03
N SER A 96 19.33 -34.39 -1.86
CA SER A 96 20.79 -34.29 -1.68
C SER A 96 21.30 -35.73 -1.41
N PRO A 97 22.60 -36.09 -1.53
CA PRO A 97 23.78 -35.21 -1.60
C PRO A 97 24.89 -35.67 -2.56
N ASN A 98 25.81 -34.76 -2.94
CA ASN A 98 27.25 -35.07 -2.83
C ASN A 98 28.13 -33.81 -2.96
N GLU A 99 29.16 -33.79 -2.13
CA GLU A 99 30.22 -32.78 -2.08
C GLU A 99 31.20 -32.90 -3.25
N THR A 100 31.87 -31.81 -3.63
CA THR A 100 33.35 -31.65 -3.52
C THR A 100 33.79 -30.28 -4.08
N ALA A 101 34.52 -29.57 -3.21
CA ALA A 101 35.58 -28.57 -3.35
C ALA A 101 36.00 -27.93 -4.71
N ASP A 102 36.38 -26.66 -4.52
CA ASP A 102 37.62 -25.99 -4.96
C ASP A 102 37.65 -25.19 -6.28
N GLY A 103 38.08 -23.92 -6.14
CA GLY A 103 39.13 -23.38 -6.99
C GLY A 103 38.76 -22.31 -8.03
N ASP A 104 39.09 -21.08 -7.66
CA ASP A 104 39.89 -20.14 -8.48
C ASP A 104 39.19 -19.09 -9.36
N GLU A 105 39.44 -17.84 -8.93
CA GLU A 105 39.47 -16.55 -9.58
C GLU A 105 39.58 -16.55 -11.12
N THR A 106 38.74 -15.76 -11.82
CA THR A 106 39.25 -14.90 -12.91
C THR A 106 38.29 -13.73 -13.19
N ASP A 107 38.81 -12.52 -12.95
CA ASP A 107 38.38 -11.25 -13.53
C ASP A 107 38.34 -11.30 -15.06
N GLU A 108 37.20 -11.02 -15.68
CA GLU A 108 37.15 -10.51 -17.06
C GLU A 108 36.00 -9.50 -17.18
N LYS A 109 36.38 -8.26 -17.51
CA LYS A 109 35.46 -7.16 -17.81
C LYS A 109 34.82 -7.38 -19.18
N SER A 110 33.50 -7.28 -19.27
CA SER A 110 32.82 -6.97 -20.53
C SER A 110 31.72 -5.95 -20.29
N GLU A 111 32.01 -4.74 -20.75
CA GLU A 111 31.04 -3.68 -20.99
C GLU A 111 30.10 -4.07 -22.14
N ALA A 112 28.90 -3.48 -22.10
CA ALA A 112 27.95 -3.30 -23.20
C ALA A 112 27.34 -4.56 -23.84
N ASP A 113 26.08 -4.82 -23.49
CA ASP A 113 25.00 -4.61 -24.47
C ASP A 113 23.66 -4.53 -23.74
N GLY A 114 23.10 -3.33 -23.69
CA GLY A 114 21.72 -3.10 -23.34
C GLY A 114 20.83 -3.77 -24.38
N LYS A 115 20.45 -5.02 -24.11
CA LYS A 115 19.24 -5.59 -24.67
C LYS A 115 18.10 -5.10 -23.81
N THR A 116 17.44 -4.04 -24.27
CA THR A 116 16.02 -3.87 -23.99
C THR A 116 15.36 -5.14 -24.49
N ASP A 117 14.94 -5.98 -23.55
CA ASP A 117 14.16 -7.17 -23.82
C ASP A 117 12.76 -6.66 -24.19
N ASP A 118 12.57 -6.34 -25.47
CA ASP A 118 11.28 -6.03 -26.08
C ASP A 118 10.46 -7.33 -26.22
N GLY A 119 10.19 -7.95 -25.07
CA GLY A 119 9.48 -9.21 -24.91
C GLY A 119 7.99 -9.00 -24.68
N ALA A 120 7.20 -9.46 -25.65
CA ALA A 120 5.75 -9.68 -25.58
C ALA A 120 4.87 -8.41 -25.50
N ALA A 121 4.40 -7.97 -26.67
CA ALA A 121 3.03 -7.48 -26.75
C ALA A 121 2.10 -8.55 -26.11
N ASP A 122 1.32 -8.16 -25.10
CA ASP A 122 0.01 -8.72 -24.69
C ASP A 122 -0.32 -8.53 -23.18
N GLU A 123 0.12 -7.46 -22.51
CA GLU A 123 -0.18 -7.31 -21.08
C GLU A 123 -0.52 -5.86 -20.71
N ARG A 124 -1.77 -5.61 -20.31
CA ARG A 124 -2.31 -4.31 -19.89
C ARG A 124 -1.74 -3.90 -18.52
N TRP A 125 -0.43 -3.65 -18.47
CA TRP A 125 0.24 -3.10 -17.30
C TRP A 125 0.25 -1.58 -17.35
N ILE A 126 0.05 -0.96 -16.19
CA ILE A 126 0.18 0.49 -15.99
C ILE A 126 1.22 0.69 -14.89
N GLU A 127 2.31 1.39 -15.20
CA GLU A 127 3.43 1.63 -14.27
C GLU A 127 3.56 3.11 -13.93
N TYR A 128 3.86 3.40 -12.67
CA TYR A 128 4.09 4.74 -12.13
C TYR A 128 5.42 4.77 -11.37
N ASP A 129 6.23 5.80 -11.59
CA ASP A 129 7.42 6.09 -10.79
C ASP A 129 7.02 6.72 -9.44
N VAL A 130 7.75 6.39 -8.36
CA VAL A 130 7.46 6.85 -6.97
C VAL A 130 8.66 7.52 -6.31
N ASP A 131 9.46 8.24 -7.09
CA ASP A 131 10.57 9.08 -6.62
C ASP A 131 11.60 8.42 -5.68
N ASN A 132 11.76 7.09 -5.75
CA ASN A 132 12.66 6.30 -4.90
C ASN A 132 12.34 6.42 -3.39
N ARG A 133 11.05 6.37 -3.03
CA ARG A 133 10.60 6.38 -1.63
C ARG A 133 11.24 5.23 -0.83
N THR A 134 11.79 5.54 0.33
CA THR A 134 12.37 4.55 1.26
C THR A 134 11.56 4.51 2.54
N VAL A 135 11.20 3.29 2.98
CA VAL A 135 10.43 3.02 4.21
C VAL A 135 11.17 2.03 5.10
N ASP A 136 11.04 2.15 6.42
CA ASP A 136 11.55 1.17 7.38
C ASP A 136 10.45 0.19 7.78
N LEU A 137 10.55 -1.06 7.33
CA LEU A 137 9.52 -2.08 7.58
C LEU A 137 9.36 -2.42 9.07
N THR A 138 10.38 -2.19 9.90
CA THR A 138 10.26 -2.48 11.34
C THR A 138 9.25 -1.58 12.04
N GLU A 139 8.95 -0.40 11.47
CA GLU A 139 7.95 0.56 11.95
C GLU A 139 6.53 0.26 11.40
N LEU A 140 6.44 -0.56 10.35
CA LEU A 140 5.23 -0.83 9.57
C LEU A 140 4.57 -2.18 9.89
N GLN A 141 4.79 -2.69 11.09
CA GLN A 141 4.25 -3.99 11.49
C GLN A 141 2.74 -3.94 11.75
N GLY A 142 2.02 -4.95 11.25
CA GLY A 142 0.58 -5.10 11.45
C GLY A 142 -0.22 -4.06 10.67
N ALA A 143 -1.17 -3.38 11.33
CA ALA A 143 -2.00 -2.36 10.67
C ALA A 143 -1.22 -1.09 10.29
N ASN A 144 0.02 -0.93 10.75
CA ASN A 144 0.80 0.26 10.44
C ASN A 144 1.21 0.23 8.98
N ALA A 145 0.90 1.29 8.24
CA ALA A 145 1.29 1.40 6.85
C ALA A 145 1.85 2.79 6.56
N SER A 146 2.77 2.87 5.61
CA SER A 146 3.27 4.14 5.08
C SER A 146 2.73 4.32 3.67
N MET A 147 2.19 5.51 3.38
CA MET A 147 1.73 5.85 2.04
C MET A 147 2.93 6.07 1.12
N ILE A 148 2.95 5.39 -0.02
CA ILE A 148 3.97 5.59 -1.04
C ILE A 148 3.56 6.71 -1.98
N ASP A 149 2.36 6.62 -2.56
CA ASP A 149 1.79 7.62 -3.46
C ASP A 149 0.30 7.37 -3.73
N GLU A 150 -0.32 8.27 -4.48
CA GLU A 150 -1.66 8.13 -5.05
C GLU A 150 -1.60 8.06 -6.58
N PHE A 151 -2.27 7.07 -7.16
CA PHE A 151 -2.26 6.84 -8.60
C PHE A 151 -3.64 7.03 -9.20
N GLU A 152 -3.72 7.78 -10.31
CA GLU A 152 -4.93 7.84 -11.12
C GLU A 152 -4.98 6.64 -12.06
N LEU A 153 -5.92 5.73 -11.83
CA LEU A 153 -6.08 4.48 -12.55
C LEU A 153 -7.36 4.49 -13.40
N PRO A 154 -7.36 3.91 -14.62
CA PRO A 154 -8.59 3.66 -15.35
C PRO A 154 -9.56 2.84 -14.52
N ALA A 155 -10.85 3.19 -14.56
CA ALA A 155 -11.87 2.40 -13.87
C ALA A 155 -11.90 0.95 -14.43
N GLY A 156 -12.06 -0.03 -13.55
CA GLY A 156 -12.14 -1.45 -13.88
C GLY A 156 -11.54 -2.38 -12.84
N ASP A 157 -11.52 -3.67 -13.18
CA ASP A 157 -10.99 -4.74 -12.35
C ASP A 157 -9.50 -4.98 -12.63
N TYR A 158 -8.74 -5.24 -11.59
CA TYR A 158 -7.31 -5.51 -11.61
C TYR A 158 -7.03 -6.86 -10.96
N GLU A 159 -6.05 -7.60 -11.48
CA GLU A 159 -5.73 -8.98 -11.04
C GLU A 159 -4.31 -9.09 -10.45
N THR A 160 -3.47 -8.07 -10.60
CA THR A 160 -2.07 -8.12 -10.15
C THR A 160 -1.54 -6.73 -9.86
N VAL A 161 -0.78 -6.62 -8.77
CA VAL A 161 -0.01 -5.44 -8.37
C VAL A 161 1.46 -5.83 -8.25
N PHE A 162 2.37 -4.93 -8.63
CA PHE A 162 3.79 -5.14 -8.43
C PHE A 162 4.49 -3.87 -7.98
N ILE A 163 5.58 -4.06 -7.26
CA ILE A 163 6.50 -2.99 -6.89
C ILE A 163 7.90 -3.31 -7.41
N TYR A 164 8.63 -2.27 -7.82
CA TYR A 164 10.06 -2.38 -8.11
C TYR A 164 10.86 -1.84 -6.93
N VAL A 165 11.75 -2.67 -6.42
CA VAL A 165 12.61 -2.35 -5.28
C VAL A 165 14.05 -2.26 -5.78
N SER A 166 14.69 -1.10 -5.58
CA SER A 166 16.09 -0.89 -5.99
C SER A 166 17.08 -1.30 -4.91
N ASP A 167 16.71 -1.11 -3.64
CA ASP A 167 17.60 -1.36 -2.52
C ASP A 167 16.85 -1.90 -1.29
N THR A 168 17.60 -2.65 -0.47
CA THR A 168 17.16 -3.22 0.80
C THR A 168 18.35 -3.21 1.75
N GLU A 169 18.27 -2.46 2.84
CA GLU A 169 19.34 -2.33 3.82
C GLU A 169 18.81 -2.75 5.20
N GLY A 170 19.30 -3.86 5.72
CA GLY A 170 18.91 -4.38 7.03
C GLY A 170 20.00 -4.20 8.07
N VAL A 171 19.61 -3.77 9.27
CA VAL A 171 20.42 -3.85 10.49
C VAL A 171 19.76 -4.88 11.40
N LEU A 172 20.49 -5.93 11.76
CA LEU A 172 20.02 -6.96 12.69
C LEU A 172 20.12 -6.48 14.13
N THR A 173 19.35 -7.10 15.02
CA THR A 173 19.32 -6.80 16.47
C THR A 173 20.64 -7.02 17.21
N ASP A 174 21.62 -7.70 16.59
CA ASP A 174 22.99 -7.79 17.09
C ASP A 174 23.90 -6.64 16.61
N GLY A 175 23.32 -5.67 15.88
CA GLY A 175 23.98 -4.52 15.27
C GLY A 175 24.67 -4.82 13.94
N SER A 176 24.62 -6.06 13.43
CA SER A 176 25.25 -6.40 12.15
C SER A 176 24.39 -6.00 10.95
N THR A 177 25.02 -5.52 9.88
CA THR A 177 24.32 -5.15 8.64
C THR A 177 24.20 -6.33 7.71
N THR A 178 23.05 -6.48 7.06
CA THR A 178 22.79 -7.51 6.05
C THR A 178 21.97 -6.97 4.89
N ARG A 179 22.16 -7.54 3.69
CA ARG A 179 21.30 -7.25 2.54
C ARG A 179 20.24 -8.34 2.42
N VAL A 180 18.99 -7.93 2.33
CA VAL A 180 17.88 -8.84 2.04
C VAL A 180 17.87 -9.14 0.55
N LYS A 181 17.71 -10.41 0.17
CA LYS A 181 17.71 -10.80 -1.24
C LYS A 181 16.38 -10.45 -1.87
N LEU A 182 16.44 -9.73 -2.99
CA LEU A 182 15.35 -9.57 -3.95
C LEU A 182 15.60 -10.53 -5.12
N PRO A 183 14.73 -11.50 -5.42
CA PRO A 183 14.94 -12.44 -6.52
C PRO A 183 15.07 -11.74 -7.88
N SER A 184 14.21 -10.76 -8.12
CA SER A 184 13.97 -10.14 -9.43
C SER A 184 13.94 -8.61 -9.41
N ASN A 185 14.26 -7.94 -8.29
CA ASN A 185 14.04 -6.50 -8.06
C ASN A 185 12.59 -6.02 -8.31
N LYS A 186 11.68 -6.94 -8.64
CA LYS A 186 10.26 -6.77 -8.92
C LYS A 186 9.54 -7.80 -8.08
N LEU A 187 8.66 -7.35 -7.19
CA LEU A 187 7.81 -8.21 -6.37
C LEU A 187 6.40 -8.14 -6.92
N GLN A 188 5.78 -9.30 -7.17
CA GLN A 188 4.46 -9.41 -7.77
C GLN A 188 3.48 -10.02 -6.77
N LEU A 189 2.28 -9.46 -6.73
CA LEU A 189 1.19 -9.86 -5.88
C LEU A 189 -0.05 -10.06 -6.75
N HIS A 190 -0.52 -11.31 -6.84
CA HIS A 190 -1.75 -11.63 -7.55
C HIS A 190 -2.93 -11.48 -6.59
N THR A 191 -3.62 -10.35 -6.69
CA THR A 191 -4.80 -10.04 -5.89
C THR A 191 -5.79 -9.26 -6.75
N ASP A 192 -7.06 -9.58 -6.58
CA ASP A 192 -8.14 -8.97 -7.34
C ASP A 192 -8.66 -7.73 -6.59
N PHE A 193 -8.79 -6.60 -7.28
CA PHE A 193 -9.46 -5.42 -6.74
C PHE A 193 -10.09 -4.57 -7.85
N THR A 194 -11.06 -3.74 -7.51
CA THR A 194 -11.79 -2.90 -8.47
C THR A 194 -11.56 -1.43 -8.17
N VAL A 195 -11.33 -0.63 -9.21
CA VAL A 195 -11.32 0.84 -9.12
C VAL A 195 -12.57 1.38 -9.82
N GLY A 196 -13.45 2.04 -9.08
CA GLY A 196 -14.63 2.72 -9.64
C GLY A 196 -14.32 4.10 -10.22
N THR A 197 -15.26 4.62 -11.02
CA THR A 197 -15.19 6.00 -11.54
C THR A 197 -15.32 7.01 -10.40
N ASP A 198 -14.40 7.98 -10.33
CA ASP A 198 -14.30 9.00 -9.28
C ASP A 198 -14.25 8.41 -7.86
N GLU A 199 -13.87 7.14 -7.72
CA GLU A 199 -13.74 6.43 -6.45
C GLU A 199 -12.28 6.43 -6.00
N ARG A 200 -12.08 6.52 -4.68
CA ARG A 200 -10.77 6.33 -4.06
C ARG A 200 -10.73 4.96 -3.38
N VAL A 201 -9.73 4.17 -3.70
CA VAL A 201 -9.45 2.88 -3.07
C VAL A 201 -8.11 2.98 -2.34
N ASP A 202 -8.10 2.64 -1.06
CA ASP A 202 -6.86 2.42 -0.33
C ASP A 202 -6.40 0.97 -0.54
N PHE A 203 -5.16 0.77 -0.98
CA PHE A 203 -4.58 -0.54 -1.25
C PHE A 203 -3.30 -0.73 -0.44
N VAL A 204 -3.25 -1.80 0.36
CA VAL A 204 -2.08 -2.21 1.14
C VAL A 204 -1.30 -3.28 0.40
N TYR A 205 0.01 -3.06 0.25
CA TYR A 205 0.96 -4.05 -0.25
C TYR A 205 1.88 -4.48 0.89
N ASP A 206 1.59 -5.65 1.47
CA ASP A 206 2.36 -6.20 2.57
C ASP A 206 3.59 -6.96 2.06
N ILE A 207 4.76 -6.67 2.64
CA ILE A 207 6.01 -7.35 2.35
C ILE A 207 6.73 -7.75 3.63
N ALA A 208 7.18 -8.99 3.69
CA ALA A 208 7.85 -9.53 4.86
C ALA A 208 9.21 -10.17 4.53
N PRO A 209 10.24 -10.01 5.39
CA PRO A 209 11.49 -10.73 5.28
C PRO A 209 11.33 -12.18 5.76
N HIS A 210 11.88 -13.13 5.01
CA HIS A 210 11.93 -14.55 5.37
C HIS A 210 13.36 -15.07 5.41
N LYS A 211 13.65 -15.98 6.33
CA LYS A 211 14.95 -16.68 6.37
C LYS A 211 15.14 -17.62 5.18
N ALA A 212 16.25 -17.47 4.47
CA ALA A 212 16.67 -18.35 3.39
C ALA A 212 17.45 -19.57 3.94
N GLY A 213 16.73 -20.48 4.59
CA GLY A 213 17.27 -21.74 5.12
C GLY A 213 18.36 -21.52 6.17
N LYS A 214 19.45 -22.32 6.11
CA LYS A 214 20.55 -22.28 7.09
C LYS A 214 21.66 -21.28 6.73
N SER A 215 21.47 -20.48 5.69
CA SER A 215 22.51 -19.59 5.18
C SER A 215 22.70 -18.30 5.99
N GLY A 216 21.75 -18.00 6.89
CA GLY A 216 21.70 -16.70 7.59
C GLY A 216 21.29 -15.53 6.68
N LYS A 217 20.90 -15.79 5.42
CA LYS A 217 20.38 -14.76 4.51
C LYS A 217 18.87 -14.61 4.66
N TYR A 218 18.36 -13.47 4.21
CA TYR A 218 16.94 -13.17 4.16
C TYR A 218 16.48 -12.97 2.72
N ILE A 219 15.21 -13.22 2.44
CA ILE A 219 14.54 -12.96 1.17
C ILE A 219 13.26 -12.15 1.45
N LEU A 220 13.04 -11.08 0.70
CA LEU A 220 11.82 -10.26 0.82
C LEU A 220 10.74 -10.85 -0.08
N LYS A 221 9.52 -11.01 0.44
CA LYS A 221 8.37 -11.54 -0.31
C LYS A 221 7.10 -10.76 -0.02
N PRO A 222 6.20 -10.62 -0.99
CA PRO A 222 4.83 -10.17 -0.75
C PRO A 222 4.05 -11.16 0.12
N VAL A 223 3.16 -10.65 0.95
CA VAL A 223 2.27 -11.44 1.81
C VAL A 223 0.84 -11.27 1.34
N LEU A 224 0.33 -12.30 0.66
CA LEU A 224 -0.98 -12.22 0.00
C LEU A 224 -2.15 -12.02 0.95
N SER A 225 -2.14 -12.66 2.12
CA SER A 225 -3.26 -12.61 3.05
C SER A 225 -3.44 -11.26 3.74
N GLU A 226 -2.37 -10.47 3.83
CA GLU A 226 -2.33 -9.17 4.50
C GLU A 226 -2.23 -8.01 3.50
N SER A 227 -2.32 -8.32 2.20
CA SER A 227 -2.38 -7.32 1.14
C SER A 227 -3.78 -7.28 0.53
N GLY A 228 -4.28 -6.09 0.20
CA GLY A 228 -5.62 -5.94 -0.34
C GLY A 228 -6.15 -4.53 -0.18
N THR A 229 -7.46 -4.37 -0.38
CA THR A 229 -8.11 -3.07 -0.20
C THR A 229 -8.34 -2.76 1.28
N GLY A 230 -8.53 -1.49 1.63
CA GLY A 230 -8.81 -1.06 3.01
C GLY A 230 -10.09 -1.64 3.63
N ASP A 231 -10.97 -2.24 2.82
CA ASP A 231 -12.12 -3.02 3.31
C ASP A 231 -11.72 -4.42 3.80
N ASP A 232 -10.64 -4.97 3.26
CA ASP A 232 -10.11 -6.31 3.59
C ASP A 232 -9.01 -6.25 4.66
N VAL A 233 -8.23 -5.16 4.68
CA VAL A 233 -7.04 -4.98 5.53
C VAL A 233 -7.15 -3.68 6.31
N GLU A 234 -6.86 -3.74 7.62
CA GLU A 234 -6.86 -2.55 8.48
C GLU A 234 -5.63 -1.66 8.18
N ILE A 235 -5.87 -0.36 7.97
CA ILE A 235 -4.83 0.61 7.65
C ILE A 235 -4.74 1.66 8.76
N ARG A 236 -3.53 1.82 9.30
CA ARG A 236 -3.11 2.91 10.17
C ARG A 236 -1.93 3.62 9.53
N ASP A 237 -2.22 4.69 8.79
CA ASP A 237 -1.21 5.55 8.19
C ASP A 237 -0.36 6.20 9.29
N ILE A 238 0.92 5.87 9.33
CA ILE A 238 1.85 6.42 10.34
C ILE A 238 2.44 7.77 9.95
N ASP A 239 2.40 8.14 8.66
CA ASP A 239 2.94 9.41 8.17
C ASP A 239 1.92 10.54 8.36
N ALA A 240 0.62 10.22 8.39
CA ALA A 240 -0.45 11.20 8.60
C ALA A 240 -0.40 11.89 9.98
N ASP A 241 0.13 11.23 11.00
CA ASP A 241 0.21 11.77 12.38
C ASP A 241 1.35 12.80 12.56
N GLU A 242 2.28 12.92 11.61
CA GLU A 242 3.42 13.85 11.71
C GLU A 242 3.06 15.30 11.31
N ASP A 243 1.98 15.48 10.54
CA ASP A 243 1.54 16.77 10.01
C ASP A 243 0.62 17.57 10.95
N GLU A 244 0.33 17.08 12.16
CA GLU A 244 -0.36 17.88 13.18
C GLU A 244 0.56 19.05 13.62
N PRO A 245 0.25 20.32 13.27
CA PRO A 245 1.05 21.44 13.70
C PRO A 245 0.96 21.52 15.23
N ARG A 246 2.08 21.22 15.90
CA ARG A 246 2.23 21.38 17.35
C ARG A 246 1.57 22.68 17.79
N GLY A 247 0.42 22.56 18.41
CA GLY A 247 -0.37 23.67 18.89
C GLY A 247 0.53 24.63 19.64
N ASN A 248 0.68 25.82 19.05
CA ASN A 248 1.28 27.01 19.62
C ASN A 248 1.02 27.06 21.13
N GLY A 249 2.09 26.81 21.90
CA GLY A 249 2.11 26.96 23.34
C GLY A 249 1.75 28.40 23.68
N GLY A 250 0.46 28.62 23.97
CA GLY A 250 -0.08 29.87 24.47
C GLY A 250 0.56 30.20 25.80
N ASN A 251 1.67 30.93 25.72
CA ASN A 251 2.22 31.77 26.77
C ASN A 251 1.10 32.65 27.37
N GLY A 252 0.56 32.21 28.51
CA GLY A 252 -0.34 32.95 29.38
C GLY A 252 0.30 33.24 30.74
N GLY A 253 1.61 33.52 30.75
CA GLY A 253 2.26 34.10 31.92
C GLY A 253 1.88 35.57 32.03
N ASN A 254 0.87 35.89 32.86
CA ASN A 254 0.72 37.24 33.38
C ASN A 254 0.85 37.17 34.90
N GLY A 255 2.04 37.56 35.37
CA GLY A 255 2.35 37.70 36.78
C GLY A 255 1.59 38.85 37.43
N ASP A 256 1.14 38.58 38.66
CA ASP A 256 1.34 39.39 39.87
C ASP A 256 1.43 40.92 39.72
N ASP A 257 0.41 41.62 40.25
CA ASP A 257 0.65 42.88 40.97
C ASP A 257 -0.30 42.99 42.19
N GLY A 258 0.27 42.60 43.34
CA GLY A 258 0.06 43.08 44.71
C GLY A 258 -1.11 44.01 45.09
N GLY A 259 -1.87 43.57 46.11
CA GLY A 259 -1.76 44.23 47.42
C GLY A 259 -3.01 44.86 48.06
N ASN A 260 -3.35 44.30 49.24
CA ASN A 260 -3.93 44.95 50.43
C ASN A 260 -5.46 45.20 50.41
N GLY A 261 -6.29 44.79 51.38
CA GLY A 261 -6.11 44.28 52.73
C GLY A 261 -7.35 44.72 53.53
N GLY A 262 -7.95 43.84 54.33
CA GLY A 262 -9.12 44.22 55.15
C GLY A 262 -9.94 43.03 55.61
N ALA A 263 -9.49 42.40 56.69
CA ALA A 263 -10.29 41.50 57.52
C ALA A 263 -11.56 42.22 58.01
N GLU A 264 -12.66 41.49 58.21
CA GLU A 264 -13.45 41.53 59.46
C GLU A 264 -14.24 40.24 59.65
N THR A 265 -14.20 39.80 60.90
CA THR A 265 -14.79 38.65 61.56
C THR A 265 -16.29 38.81 61.81
N GLY A 266 -17.06 37.72 61.97
CA GLY A 266 -18.32 37.82 62.73
C GLY A 266 -19.32 36.69 62.51
N ALA A 267 -19.69 36.02 63.59
CA ALA A 267 -20.56 34.86 63.69
C ALA A 267 -22.08 35.14 63.64
N SER A 268 -22.86 34.11 63.28
CA SER A 268 -24.09 33.61 63.96
C SER A 268 -24.81 32.67 62.97
N ASP A 269 -24.83 31.35 63.12
CA ASP A 269 -25.53 30.51 64.12
C ASP A 269 -27.08 30.53 63.99
N ALA A 270 -27.63 29.30 63.92
CA ALA A 270 -29.03 28.85 64.02
C ALA A 270 -30.04 29.38 62.96
N ASN A 271 -31.08 28.68 62.53
CA ASN A 271 -31.81 27.55 63.07
C ASN A 271 -32.67 26.89 61.96
N ALA A 272 -33.03 25.62 62.18
CA ALA A 272 -33.97 24.84 61.38
C ALA A 272 -35.45 25.08 61.78
N ALA A 273 -36.33 24.59 60.89
CA ALA A 273 -37.76 24.24 61.03
C ALA A 273 -38.81 25.37 61.08
N ASP A 274 -39.86 25.31 60.26
CA ASP A 274 -41.10 24.53 60.54
C ASP A 274 -42.15 24.76 59.42
N ASP A 275 -42.64 23.68 58.79
CA ASP A 275 -44.08 23.29 58.65
C ASP A 275 -44.17 21.84 58.14
#